data_AF-A0A9D8D3Z3-F1
#
_entry.id   AF-A0A9D8D3Z3-F1
#
_cell.length_a   1.000
_cell.length_b   1.000
_cell.length_c   1.000
_cell.angle_alpha   90.00
_cell.angle_beta   90.00
_cell.angle_gamma   90.00
#
_symmetry.space_group_name_H-M   'P 1'
#
loop_
_entity.id
_entity.type
_entity.pdbx_description
1 polymer ?
#
loop_
_entity_poly.entity_id
_entity_poly.type
_entity_poly.pdbx_seq_one_letter_code
_entity_poly.pdbx_strand_id
1 'polypeptide(L)'
;MPNFLFAYYGGKPLGSAEEGAKLRAKWQAWVAGLGAAMINPGTFLGKSKTVSDHGVADGGGGTSPLMGFSVIEANDIDAVLEIAKRCPHLAIGTIEVAEMKQM
;
A
#
# COMPACT_ATOMS: atom_id res chain seq x y z
N MET A 1 -11.07 -16.96 3.09
CA MET A 1 -11.11 -15.86 4.06
C MET A 1 -11.37 -14.56 3.28
N PRO A 2 -11.82 -13.45 3.89
CA PRO A 2 -11.93 -12.19 3.15
C PRO A 2 -10.55 -11.70 2.68
N ASN A 3 -10.55 -11.03 1.53
CA ASN A 3 -9.40 -10.31 1.03
C ASN A 3 -9.46 -8.87 1.52
N PHE A 4 -8.31 -8.29 1.83
CA PHE A 4 -8.17 -6.91 2.28
C PHE A 4 -7.19 -6.17 1.39
N LEU A 5 -7.60 -4.97 0.98
CA LEU A 5 -6.79 -4.04 0.22
C LEU A 5 -5.92 -3.23 1.19
N PHE A 6 -4.64 -3.08 0.86
CA PHE A 6 -3.75 -2.10 1.45
C PHE A 6 -3.49 -1.07 0.38
N ALA A 7 -4.05 0.12 0.50
CA ALA A 7 -3.78 1.24 -0.40
C ALA A 7 -2.70 2.12 0.21
N TYR A 8 -1.56 2.25 -0.48
CA TYR A 8 -0.40 3.01 -0.01
C TYR A 8 -0.47 4.43 -0.55
N TYR A 9 -0.56 5.41 0.36
CA TYR A 9 -0.59 6.82 -0.01
C TYR A 9 0.67 7.55 0.44
N GLY A 10 0.98 8.66 -0.23
CA GLY A 10 2.08 9.54 0.14
C GLY A 10 3.38 9.19 -0.58
N GLY A 11 4.46 8.96 0.18
CA GLY A 11 5.79 8.68 -0.38
C GLY A 11 6.74 9.85 -0.27
N LYS A 12 7.24 10.12 0.94
CA LYS A 12 8.34 11.06 1.12
C LYS A 12 9.54 10.58 0.29
N PRO A 13 10.16 11.46 -0.53
CA PRO A 13 11.40 11.12 -1.23
C PRO A 13 12.45 10.63 -0.24
N LEU A 14 13.01 9.46 -0.51
CA LEU A 14 14.16 8.96 0.24
C LEU A 14 15.38 9.77 -0.19
N GLY A 15 16.12 10.31 0.79
CA GLY A 15 17.20 11.26 0.55
C GLY A 15 18.46 10.62 -0.04
N SER A 16 18.57 9.29 0.00
CA SER A 16 19.72 8.54 -0.49
C SER A 16 19.35 7.17 -1.08
N ALA A 17 20.22 6.65 -1.95
CA ALA A 17 20.11 5.28 -2.48
C ALA A 17 20.17 4.22 -1.37
N GLU A 18 20.93 4.49 -0.30
CA GLU A 18 21.06 3.60 0.86
C GLU A 18 19.76 3.49 1.65
N GLU A 19 19.08 4.61 1.92
CA GLU A 19 17.76 4.61 2.55
C GLU A 19 16.72 3.86 1.69
N GLY A 20 16.79 4.06 0.36
CA GLY A 20 16.03 3.29 -0.61
C GLY A 20 16.25 1.78 -0.49
N ALA A 21 17.51 1.35 -0.43
CA ALA A 21 17.85 -0.06 -0.29
C ALA A 21 17.38 -0.65 1.05
N LYS A 22 17.53 0.10 2.16
CA LYS A 22 17.07 -0.32 3.49
C LYS A 22 15.55 -0.48 3.54
N LEU A 23 14.79 0.48 2.98
CA LEU A 23 13.33 0.38 2.95
C LEU A 23 12.87 -0.81 2.09
N ARG A 24 13.49 -1.02 0.92
CA ARG A 24 13.21 -2.19 0.08
C ARG A 24 13.51 -3.51 0.80
N ALA A 25 14.62 -3.61 1.52
CA ALA A 25 14.96 -4.82 2.28
C ALA A 25 13.93 -5.10 3.39
N LYS A 26 13.52 -4.06 4.14
CA LYS A 26 12.46 -4.19 5.15
C LYS A 26 11.13 -4.63 4.52
N TRP A 27 10.79 -4.07 3.35
CA TRP A 27 9.59 -4.45 2.61
C TRP A 27 9.61 -5.92 2.23
N GLN A 28 10.70 -6.39 1.62
CA GLN A 28 10.85 -7.78 1.21
C GLN A 28 10.74 -8.74 2.40
N ALA A 29 11.36 -8.41 3.54
CA ALA A 29 11.25 -9.21 4.76
C ALA A 29 9.81 -9.24 5.33
N TRP A 30 9.12 -8.09 5.31
CA TRP A 30 7.72 -8.00 5.75
C TRP A 30 6.79 -8.84 4.87
N VAL A 31 6.91 -8.73 3.54
CA VAL A 31 6.16 -9.55 2.58
C VAL A 31 6.44 -11.04 2.79
N ALA A 32 7.71 -11.42 2.87
CA ALA A 32 8.10 -12.82 3.05
C ALA A 32 7.56 -13.42 4.35
N GLY A 33 7.51 -12.63 5.43
CA GLY A 33 6.97 -13.06 6.72
C GLY A 33 5.45 -13.33 6.72
N LEU A 34 4.72 -12.83 5.73
CA LEU A 34 3.27 -13.04 5.58
C LEU A 34 2.94 -14.29 4.75
N GLY A 35 3.89 -14.81 3.98
CA GLY A 35 3.77 -16.06 3.24
C GLY A 35 2.53 -16.11 2.34
N ALA A 36 1.80 -17.21 2.40
CA ALA A 36 0.64 -17.47 1.53
C ALA A 36 -0.55 -16.52 1.75
N ALA A 37 -0.61 -15.82 2.89
CA ALA A 37 -1.64 -14.81 3.14
C ALA A 37 -1.50 -13.60 2.21
N MET A 38 -0.29 -13.33 1.71
CA MET A 38 -0.03 -12.22 0.80
C MET A 38 -0.41 -12.60 -0.64
N ILE A 39 -1.65 -12.27 -1.03
CA ILE A 39 -2.20 -12.56 -2.36
C ILE A 39 -1.55 -11.66 -3.44
N ASN A 40 -1.29 -10.40 -3.11
CA ASN A 40 -0.52 -9.48 -3.95
C ASN A 40 0.55 -8.80 -3.10
N PRO A 41 1.86 -9.09 -3.31
CA PRO A 41 2.97 -8.62 -2.50
C PRO A 41 3.29 -7.12 -2.60
N GLY A 42 2.56 -6.39 -3.44
CA GLY A 42 2.76 -4.97 -3.66
C GLY A 42 2.89 -4.65 -5.14
N THR A 43 2.00 -3.81 -5.63
CA THR A 43 2.02 -3.27 -6.98
C THR A 43 2.27 -1.77 -6.91
N PHE A 44 3.36 -1.31 -7.51
CA PHE A 44 3.65 0.11 -7.66
C PHE A 44 2.81 0.70 -8.79
N LEU A 45 2.29 1.90 -8.58
CA LEU A 45 1.56 2.66 -9.58
C LEU A 45 2.44 3.76 -10.16
N GLY A 46 2.24 4.02 -11.45
CA GLY A 46 2.83 5.16 -12.13
C GLY A 46 2.11 6.47 -11.79
N LYS A 47 2.41 7.51 -12.57
CA LYS A 47 1.69 8.78 -12.48
C LYS A 47 0.19 8.55 -12.70
N SER A 48 -0.61 8.91 -11.72
CA SER A 48 -2.07 8.76 -11.76
C SER A 48 -2.75 10.08 -12.13
N LYS A 49 -3.97 9.96 -12.66
CA LYS A 49 -4.89 11.06 -12.95
C LYS A 49 -6.17 10.83 -12.16
N THR A 50 -6.80 11.92 -11.74
CA THR A 50 -8.13 11.89 -11.12
C THR A 50 -9.17 12.15 -12.20
N VAL A 51 -10.20 11.30 -12.28
CA VAL A 51 -11.35 11.49 -13.19
C VAL A 51 -12.58 11.76 -12.33
N SER A 52 -13.32 12.82 -12.64
CA SER A 52 -14.60 13.18 -12.03
C SER A 52 -15.64 13.52 -13.10
N ASP A 53 -16.87 13.78 -12.68
CA ASP A 53 -17.95 14.28 -13.55
C ASP A 53 -17.65 15.68 -14.16
N HIS A 54 -16.70 16.41 -13.56
CA HIS A 54 -16.24 17.71 -14.03
C HIS A 54 -15.02 17.65 -14.96
N GLY A 55 -14.40 16.47 -15.16
CA GLY A 55 -13.28 16.29 -16.09
C GLY A 55 -12.12 15.46 -15.54
N VAL A 56 -10.92 15.69 -16.08
CA VAL A 56 -9.70 14.95 -15.73
C VAL A 56 -8.65 15.90 -15.18
N ALA A 57 -8.11 15.58 -14.01
CA ALA A 57 -7.04 16.33 -13.36
C ALA A 57 -5.76 15.50 -13.22
N ASP A 58 -4.62 16.16 -13.35
CA ASP A 58 -3.32 15.58 -13.01
C ASP A 58 -3.14 15.47 -11.50
N GLY A 59 -2.48 14.40 -11.05
CA GLY A 59 -2.30 14.10 -9.63
C GLY A 59 -3.52 13.33 -9.08
N GLY A 60 -3.37 12.02 -8.93
CA GLY A 60 -4.34 11.21 -8.19
C GLY A 60 -4.37 11.64 -6.73
N GLY A 61 -5.54 11.90 -6.15
CA GLY A 61 -5.71 12.05 -4.70
C GLY A 61 -5.13 13.31 -4.04
N GLY A 62 -4.69 14.31 -4.81
CA GLY A 62 -4.22 15.60 -4.26
C GLY A 62 -2.86 15.51 -3.55
N THR A 63 -2.80 15.93 -2.29
CA THR A 63 -1.54 16.05 -1.51
C THR A 63 -0.95 14.71 -1.07
N SER A 64 -1.72 13.62 -1.15
CA SER A 64 -1.28 12.27 -0.80
C SER A 64 -1.70 11.28 -1.89
N PRO A 65 -0.94 11.19 -2.99
CA PRO A 65 -1.31 10.35 -4.11
C PRO A 65 -1.23 8.87 -3.76
N LEU A 66 -2.10 8.08 -4.37
CA LEU A 66 -2.02 6.62 -4.32
C LEU A 66 -0.76 6.17 -5.06
N MET A 67 0.13 5.50 -4.34
CA MET A 67 1.42 5.01 -4.86
C MET A 67 1.40 3.55 -5.28
N GLY A 68 0.46 2.78 -4.73
CA GLY A 68 0.50 1.34 -4.85
C GLY A 68 -0.56 0.67 -4.02
N PHE A 69 -0.65 -0.64 -4.18
CA PHE A 69 -1.50 -1.45 -3.32
C PHE A 69 -0.96 -2.88 -3.13
N SER A 70 -1.38 -3.51 -2.05
CA SER A 70 -1.22 -4.95 -1.79
C SER A 70 -2.58 -5.56 -1.50
N VAL A 71 -2.67 -6.88 -1.60
CA VAL A 71 -3.87 -7.63 -1.22
C VAL A 71 -3.46 -8.76 -0.30
N ILE A 72 -4.12 -8.87 0.84
CA ILE A 72 -3.88 -9.91 1.83
C ILE A 72 -5.18 -10.66 2.13
N GLU A 73 -5.09 -11.96 2.29
CA GLU A 73 -6.17 -12.79 2.80
C GLU A 73 -6.02 -12.95 4.32
N ALA A 74 -7.08 -12.70 5.10
CA ALA A 74 -7.06 -12.83 6.56
C ALA A 74 -8.46 -13.08 7.13
N ASN A 75 -8.56 -13.52 8.38
CA ASN A 75 -9.85 -13.84 9.01
C ASN A 75 -10.74 -12.62 9.23
N ASP A 76 -10.15 -11.51 9.67
CA ASP A 76 -10.86 -10.30 10.07
C ASP A 76 -9.97 -9.05 9.91
N ILE A 77 -10.59 -7.88 10.04
CA ILE A 77 -9.90 -6.60 9.90
C ILE A 77 -8.87 -6.35 11.01
N ASP A 78 -9.09 -6.85 12.22
CA ASP A 78 -8.19 -6.60 13.37
C ASP A 78 -6.84 -7.27 13.16
N ALA A 79 -6.83 -8.52 12.69
CA ALA A 79 -5.62 -9.25 12.31
C ALA A 79 -4.84 -8.51 11.21
N VAL A 80 -5.55 -7.93 10.25
CA VAL A 80 -4.97 -7.18 9.14
C VAL A 80 -4.37 -5.85 9.60
N LEU A 81 -5.03 -5.16 10.54
CA LEU A 81 -4.51 -3.92 11.12
C LEU A 81 -3.21 -4.16 11.89
N GLU A 82 -3.07 -5.30 12.59
CA GLU A 82 -1.81 -5.68 13.24
C GLU A 82 -0.68 -5.92 12.23
N ILE A 83 -1.00 -6.45 11.06
CA ILE A 83 -0.06 -6.61 9.94
C ILE A 83 0.31 -5.24 9.34
N ALA A 84 -0.67 -4.37 9.13
CA ALA A 84 -0.49 -3.03 8.56
C ALA A 84 0.37 -2.12 9.46
N LYS A 85 0.19 -2.17 10.78
CA LYS A 85 1.01 -1.44 11.76
C LYS A 85 2.50 -1.75 11.69
N ARG A 86 2.88 -2.90 11.12
CA ARG A 86 4.26 -3.35 10.95
C ARG A 86 4.81 -3.08 9.54
N CYS A 87 3.99 -2.53 8.64
CA CYS A 87 4.38 -2.31 7.26
C CYS A 87 5.43 -1.19 7.15
N PRO A 88 6.55 -1.41 6.45
CA PRO A 88 7.61 -0.41 6.30
C PRO A 88 7.18 0.90 5.61
N HIS A 89 6.09 0.88 4.82
CA HIS A 89 5.57 2.07 4.14
C HIS A 89 5.17 3.19 5.11
N LEU A 90 4.83 2.85 6.37
CA LEU A 90 4.51 3.84 7.41
C LEU A 90 5.66 4.82 7.70
N ALA A 91 6.90 4.50 7.30
CA ALA A 91 8.02 5.42 7.41
C ALA A 91 7.98 6.58 6.38
N ILE A 92 7.22 6.43 5.30
CA ILE A 92 7.19 7.37 4.17
C ILE A 92 5.79 7.81 3.74
N GLY A 93 4.74 7.27 4.37
CA GLY A 93 3.36 7.54 3.98
C GLY A 93 2.34 6.86 4.88
N THR A 94 1.11 6.73 4.38
CA THR A 94 -0.01 6.14 5.11
C THR A 94 -0.56 4.94 4.35
N ILE A 95 -1.33 4.11 5.05
CA ILE A 95 -1.96 2.91 4.51
C ILE A 95 -3.44 2.99 4.84
N GLU A 96 -4.29 2.91 3.83
CA GLU A 96 -5.72 2.66 4.01
C GLU A 96 -5.95 1.16 3.87
N VAL A 97 -6.69 0.58 4.82
CA VAL A 97 -7.00 -0.84 4.87
C VAL A 97 -8.50 -1.02 4.75
N ALA A 98 -8.95 -1.83 3.79
CA ALA A 98 -10.37 -2.09 3.57
C ALA A 98 -10.62 -3.54 3.17
N GLU A 99 -11.74 -4.11 3.63
CA GLU A 99 -12.22 -5.40 3.15
C GLU A 99 -12.67 -5.29 1.69
N MET A 100 -12.19 -6.19 0.84
CA MET A 100 -12.63 -6.32 -0.55
C MET A 100 -13.93 -7.12 -0.59
N LYS A 101 -15.04 -6.42 -0.79
CA LYS A 101 -16.35 -7.05 -0.95
C LYS A 101 -16.62 -7.34 -2.43
N GLN A 102 -17.15 -8.53 -2.72
CA GLN A 102 -17.66 -8.84 -4.05
C GLN A 102 -19.02 -8.14 -4.25
N MET A 103 -19.29 -7.73 -5.49
CA MET A 103 -20.59 -7.21 -5.90
C MET A 103 -21.58 -8.35 -6.15
#